data_AF-A0A7N0V6D2-F1
#
_entry.id   AF-A0A7N0V6D2-F1
#
_cell.length_a   1.000
_cell.length_b   1.000
_cell.length_c   1.000
_cell.angle_alpha   90.00
_cell.angle_beta   90.00
_cell.angle_gamma   90.00
#
_symmetry.space_group_name_H-M   'P 1'
#
loop_
_entity.id
_entity.type
_entity.pdbx_description
1 polymer ?
#
loop_
_entity_poly.entity_id
_entity_poly.type
_entity_poly.pdbx_seq_one_letter_code
_entity_poly.pdbx_strand_id
1 'polypeptide(L)'
;MECNGSKVESASMNENSDADKKLERVAEEKLVSFCGQILSEASGIQSTLGETINMDVHRVLQLRSPIIVKVLKGMCRMNNTIFKRHLIDFYPPITRLVCCDQMDVRGALGELFDAQLRVLLP
;
A
#
# COMPACT_ATOMS: atom_id res chain seq x y z
N MET A 1 65.12 -8.91 9.31
CA MET A 1 64.04 -9.24 10.27
C MET A 1 62.80 -8.51 9.79
N GLU A 2 61.90 -9.28 9.20
CA GLU A 2 60.55 -8.87 8.84
C GLU A 2 59.74 -8.55 10.11
N CYS A 3 58.77 -7.66 9.99
CA CYS A 3 57.36 -8.01 10.17
C CYS A 3 56.47 -6.88 9.64
N ASN A 4 55.85 -7.15 8.49
CA ASN A 4 54.64 -6.52 8.00
C ASN A 4 53.46 -6.90 8.93
N GLY A 5 52.48 -6.02 9.08
CA GLY A 5 51.22 -6.31 9.79
C GLY A 5 50.20 -5.19 9.59
N SER A 6 49.52 -5.13 8.45
CA SER A 6 48.20 -5.74 8.20
C SER A 6 47.02 -4.81 8.55
N LYS A 7 46.51 -4.21 7.48
CA LYS A 7 45.19 -3.61 7.27
C LYS A 7 44.04 -4.51 7.75
N VAL A 8 43.23 -4.08 8.72
CA VAL A 8 41.82 -4.50 8.87
C VAL A 8 41.04 -3.40 9.60
N GLU A 9 40.35 -2.52 8.87
CA GLU A 9 39.23 -1.72 9.42
C GLU A 9 38.45 -1.09 8.25
N SER A 10 37.79 -1.91 7.42
CA SER A 10 36.80 -1.40 6.46
C SER A 10 35.76 -2.43 6.00
N ALA A 11 35.62 -3.59 6.67
CA ALA A 11 34.69 -4.63 6.25
C ALA A 11 33.31 -4.57 6.95
N SER A 12 33.23 -4.01 8.17
CA SER A 12 31.98 -4.12 8.96
C SER A 12 30.86 -3.15 8.58
N MET A 13 31.16 -2.03 7.90
CA MET A 13 30.12 -1.06 7.53
C MET A 13 29.29 -1.47 6.30
N ASN A 14 29.77 -2.42 5.50
CA ASN A 14 29.12 -2.78 4.24
C ASN A 14 28.03 -3.85 4.42
N GLU A 15 28.23 -4.78 5.36
CA GLU A 15 27.31 -5.89 5.64
C GLU A 15 26.00 -5.42 6.29
N ASN A 16 26.06 -4.44 7.20
CA ASN A 16 24.86 -3.84 7.80
C ASN A 16 23.98 -3.14 6.75
N SER A 17 24.58 -2.45 5.77
CA SER A 17 23.81 -1.73 4.74
C SER A 17 23.05 -2.67 3.80
N ASP A 18 23.57 -3.87 3.55
CA ASP A 18 22.93 -4.84 2.66
C ASP A 18 21.79 -5.57 3.38
N ALA A 19 21.98 -5.90 4.66
CA ALA A 19 20.92 -6.42 5.52
C ALA A 19 19.74 -5.43 5.66
N ASP A 20 20.04 -4.14 5.84
CA ASP A 20 19.02 -3.09 5.96
C ASP A 20 18.24 -2.91 4.64
N LYS A 21 18.92 -2.87 3.49
CA LYS A 21 18.26 -2.79 2.17
C LYS A 21 17.38 -4.01 1.90
N LYS A 22 17.83 -5.20 2.32
CA LYS A 22 17.04 -6.43 2.20
C LYS A 22 15.79 -6.36 3.06
N LEU A 23 15.91 -5.87 4.29
CA LEU A 23 14.77 -5.68 5.19
C LEU A 23 13.78 -4.65 4.62
N GLU A 24 14.28 -3.54 4.08
CA GLU A 24 13.46 -2.48 3.46
C GLU A 24 12.63 -3.04 2.30
N ARG A 25 13.23 -3.84 1.41
CA ARG A 25 12.50 -4.48 0.31
C ARG A 25 11.42 -5.43 0.80
N VAL A 26 11.73 -6.26 1.80
CA VAL A 26 10.72 -7.18 2.38
C VAL A 26 9.58 -6.40 3.03
N ALA A 27 9.89 -5.34 3.76
CA ALA A 27 8.88 -4.48 4.38
C ALA A 27 7.99 -3.81 3.33
N GLU A 28 8.58 -3.30 2.25
CA GLU A 28 7.84 -2.75 1.11
C GLU A 28 6.94 -3.79 0.45
N GLU A 29 7.45 -4.97 0.10
CA GLU A 29 6.68 -6.05 -0.52
C GLU A 29 5.49 -6.44 0.36
N LYS A 30 5.68 -6.55 1.68
CA LYS A 30 4.61 -6.87 2.63
C LYS A 30 3.57 -5.74 2.71
N LEU A 31 4.02 -4.48 2.75
CA LEU A 31 3.14 -3.31 2.77
C LEU A 31 2.28 -3.24 1.51
N VAL A 32 2.91 -3.38 0.33
CA VAL A 32 2.25 -3.34 -0.97
C VAL A 32 1.27 -4.50 -1.11
N SER A 33 1.68 -5.72 -0.76
CA SER A 33 0.82 -6.90 -0.79
C SER A 33 -0.40 -6.73 0.11
N PHE A 34 -0.21 -6.23 1.33
CA PHE A 34 -1.31 -5.98 2.27
C PHE A 34 -2.29 -4.93 1.73
N CYS A 35 -1.80 -3.76 1.31
CA CYS A 35 -2.64 -2.71 0.74
C CYS A 35 -3.40 -3.20 -0.51
N GLY A 36 -2.70 -3.85 -1.44
CA GLY A 36 -3.28 -4.38 -2.66
C GLY A 36 -4.36 -5.43 -2.39
N GLN A 37 -4.14 -6.33 -1.44
CA GLN A 37 -5.11 -7.36 -1.05
C GLN A 37 -6.39 -6.72 -0.48
N ILE A 38 -6.26 -5.80 0.48
CA ILE A 38 -7.43 -5.14 1.08
C ILE A 38 -8.23 -4.36 0.04
N LEU A 39 -7.55 -3.61 -0.83
CA LEU A 39 -8.23 -2.86 -1.90
C LEU A 39 -8.90 -3.79 -2.91
N SER A 40 -8.27 -4.93 -3.24
CA SER A 40 -8.82 -5.91 -4.17
C SER A 40 -10.04 -6.64 -3.61
N GLU A 41 -9.99 -7.06 -2.35
CA GLU A 41 -11.13 -7.68 -1.67
C GLU A 41 -12.29 -6.71 -1.56
N ALA A 42 -12.02 -5.45 -1.20
CA ALA A 42 -13.02 -4.40 -1.10
C ALA A 42 -13.72 -4.11 -2.43
N SER A 43 -12.94 -4.04 -3.52
CA SER A 43 -13.48 -3.76 -4.87
C SER A 43 -14.14 -4.97 -5.53
N GLY A 44 -13.70 -6.20 -5.22
CA GLY A 44 -14.26 -7.43 -5.78
C GLY A 44 -15.68 -7.74 -5.29
N ILE A 45 -15.98 -7.43 -4.03
CA ILE A 45 -17.31 -7.67 -3.41
C ILE A 45 -18.39 -6.75 -4.00
N GLN A 46 -18.03 -5.54 -4.44
CA GLN A 46 -18.96 -4.63 -5.10
C GLN A 46 -19.36 -5.11 -6.50
N SER A 47 -18.46 -5.80 -7.22
CA SER A 47 -18.77 -6.37 -8.54
C SER A 47 -19.78 -7.52 -8.48
N THR A 48 -19.91 -8.19 -7.33
CA THR A 48 -20.87 -9.28 -7.09
C THR A 48 -22.21 -8.79 -6.52
N LEU A 49 -22.27 -7.52 -6.10
CA LEU A 49 -23.48 -6.89 -5.57
C LEU A 49 -24.56 -6.66 -6.65
N GLY A 50 -24.20 -6.75 -7.94
CA GLY A 50 -25.15 -6.70 -9.05
C GLY A 50 -26.10 -7.91 -9.14
N GLU A 51 -25.79 -9.03 -8.47
CA GLU A 51 -26.55 -10.30 -8.62
C GLU A 51 -27.25 -10.80 -7.35
N THR A 52 -26.96 -10.24 -6.16
CA THR A 52 -27.55 -10.75 -4.90
C THR A 52 -28.04 -9.65 -3.99
N ILE A 53 -29.33 -9.30 -4.16
CA ILE A 53 -30.12 -8.54 -3.18
C ILE A 53 -30.32 -9.47 -1.96
N ASN A 54 -29.40 -9.45 -1.00
CA ASN A 54 -29.60 -10.13 0.27
C ASN A 54 -29.18 -9.22 1.42
N MET A 55 -30.14 -8.86 2.28
CA MET A 55 -30.04 -7.83 3.32
C MET A 55 -28.92 -8.07 4.35
N ASP A 56 -28.39 -9.29 4.47
CA ASP A 56 -27.26 -9.61 5.34
C ASP A 56 -25.90 -9.11 4.83
N VAL A 57 -25.77 -8.85 3.52
CA VAL A 57 -24.57 -8.24 2.92
C VAL A 57 -24.43 -6.77 3.35
N HIS A 58 -25.55 -6.07 3.57
CA HIS A 58 -25.56 -4.67 4.03
C HIS A 58 -24.89 -4.51 5.41
N ARG A 59 -24.96 -5.53 6.27
CA ARG A 59 -24.31 -5.53 7.60
C ARG A 59 -22.80 -5.82 7.53
N VAL A 60 -22.37 -6.63 6.56
CA VAL A 60 -20.95 -6.94 6.32
C VAL A 60 -20.23 -5.78 5.62
N LEU A 61 -20.90 -5.08 4.70
CA LEU A 61 -20.37 -3.88 4.02
C LEU A 61 -20.11 -2.70 4.98
N GLN A 62 -20.96 -2.52 6.01
CA GLN A 62 -20.74 -1.49 7.05
C GLN A 62 -19.47 -1.72 7.89
N LEU A 63 -19.05 -2.98 8.11
CA LEU A 63 -17.90 -3.29 8.95
C LEU A 63 -16.54 -3.22 8.22
N ARG A 64 -16.54 -3.27 6.89
CA ARG A 64 -15.30 -3.23 6.09
C ARG A 64 -14.92 -1.82 5.65
N SER A 65 -15.88 -0.90 5.52
CA SER A 65 -15.59 0.49 5.20
C SER A 65 -14.56 1.13 6.15
N PRO A 66 -14.64 0.96 7.49
CA PRO A 66 -13.63 1.48 8.40
C PRO A 66 -12.22 0.94 8.16
N ILE A 67 -12.09 -0.29 7.67
CA ILE A 67 -10.79 -0.91 7.36
C ILE A 67 -10.24 -0.31 6.08
N ILE A 68 -11.06 -0.23 5.03
CA ILE A 68 -10.68 0.35 3.74
C ILE A 68 -10.26 1.81 3.92
N VAL A 69 -11.05 2.60 4.64
CA VAL A 69 -10.75 3.99 4.98
C VAL A 69 -9.42 4.09 5.74
N LYS A 70 -9.16 3.19 6.70
CA LYS A 70 -7.87 3.16 7.41
C LYS A 70 -6.69 2.82 6.50
N VAL A 71 -6.87 1.86 5.58
CA VAL A 71 -5.81 1.51 4.61
C VAL A 71 -5.55 2.68 3.68
N LEU A 72 -6.58 3.30 3.11
CA LEU A 72 -6.45 4.47 2.24
C LEU A 72 -5.75 5.64 2.96
N LYS A 73 -6.16 5.97 4.20
CA LYS A 73 -5.48 7.00 5.01
C LYS A 73 -4.05 6.63 5.36
N GLY A 74 -3.75 5.34 5.54
CA GLY A 74 -2.39 4.84 5.69
C GLY A 74 -1.56 5.06 4.42
N MET A 75 -2.13 4.78 3.25
CA MET A 75 -1.51 5.02 1.94
C MET A 75 -1.24 6.51 1.70
N CYS A 76 -2.03 7.44 2.24
CA CYS A 76 -1.72 8.88 2.20
C CYS A 76 -0.37 9.22 2.83
N ARG A 77 0.12 8.39 3.76
CA ARG A 77 1.40 8.57 4.47
C ARG A 77 2.50 7.64 3.96
N MET A 78 2.20 6.79 2.98
CA MET A 78 3.17 5.91 2.36
C MET A 78 4.23 6.75 1.65
N ASN A 79 5.48 6.25 1.65
CA ASN A 79 6.55 6.87 0.87
C ASN A 79 6.10 7.02 -0.59
N ASN A 80 6.15 8.24 -1.10
CA ASN A 80 5.67 8.58 -2.42
C ASN A 80 6.44 7.83 -3.54
N THR A 81 7.71 7.46 -3.33
CA THR A 81 8.45 6.62 -4.30
C THR A 81 7.91 5.20 -4.38
N ILE A 82 7.58 4.60 -3.22
CA ILE A 82 6.94 3.28 -3.13
C ILE A 82 5.56 3.33 -3.78
N PHE A 83 4.76 4.34 -3.42
CA PHE A 83 3.42 4.53 -4.00
C PHE A 83 3.46 4.68 -5.52
N LYS A 84 4.37 5.52 -6.05
CA LYS A 84 4.57 5.67 -7.51
C LYS A 84 4.93 4.34 -8.17
N ARG A 85 5.92 3.63 -7.61
CA ARG A 85 6.43 2.37 -8.16
C ARG A 85 5.33 1.31 -8.26
N HIS A 86 4.44 1.26 -7.27
CA HIS A 86 3.35 0.28 -7.17
C HIS A 86 1.97 0.81 -7.58
N LEU A 87 1.91 2.01 -8.17
CA LEU A 87 0.64 2.60 -8.60
C LEU A 87 -0.09 1.68 -9.60
N ILE A 88 0.65 0.97 -10.45
CA ILE A 88 0.08 0.01 -11.40
C ILE A 88 -0.67 -1.13 -10.72
N ASP A 89 -0.19 -1.59 -9.55
CA ASP A 89 -0.82 -2.65 -8.76
C ASP A 89 -2.06 -2.13 -8.04
N PHE A 90 -2.02 -0.87 -7.58
CA PHE A 90 -3.12 -0.24 -6.85
C PHE A 90 -4.21 0.32 -7.77
N TYR A 91 -3.90 0.61 -9.03
CA TYR A 91 -4.82 1.32 -9.93
C TYR A 91 -6.12 0.56 -10.22
N PRO A 92 -6.11 -0.75 -10.58
CA PRO A 92 -7.36 -1.48 -10.83
C PRO A 92 -8.33 -1.54 -9.63
N PRO A 93 -7.90 -1.80 -8.38
CA PRO A 93 -8.82 -1.74 -7.26
C PRO A 93 -9.20 -0.31 -6.86
N ILE A 94 -8.29 0.68 -6.96
CA ILE A 94 -8.61 2.09 -6.71
C ILE A 94 -9.73 2.59 -7.64
N THR A 95 -9.60 2.34 -8.94
CA THR A 95 -10.60 2.79 -9.94
C THR A 95 -11.97 2.16 -9.72
N ARG A 96 -12.02 0.89 -9.29
CA ARG A 96 -13.28 0.27 -8.88
C ARG A 96 -13.87 0.90 -7.61
N LEU A 97 -13.04 1.23 -6.63
CA LEU A 97 -13.49 1.89 -5.40
C LEU A 97 -14.00 3.32 -5.63
N VAL A 98 -13.58 4.02 -6.68
CA VAL A 98 -14.17 5.33 -7.05
C VAL A 98 -15.68 5.21 -7.32
N CYS A 99 -16.11 4.07 -7.87
CA CYS A 99 -17.51 3.80 -8.20
C CYS A 99 -18.34 3.27 -7.02
N CYS A 100 -17.75 3.13 -5.82
CA CYS A 100 -18.48 2.60 -4.68
C CYS A 100 -19.57 3.54 -4.18
N ASP A 101 -20.63 2.99 -3.58
CA ASP A 101 -21.70 3.75 -2.93
C ASP A 101 -21.28 4.30 -1.55
N GLN A 102 -20.24 3.72 -0.94
CA GLN A 102 -19.68 4.14 0.35
C GLN A 102 -19.00 5.52 0.27
N MET A 103 -19.70 6.54 0.78
CA MET A 103 -19.25 7.94 0.74
C MET A 103 -17.94 8.20 1.49
N ASP A 104 -17.73 7.50 2.60
CA ASP A 104 -16.52 7.56 3.42
C ASP A 104 -15.29 6.99 2.70
N VAL A 105 -15.46 5.87 1.98
CA VAL A 105 -14.40 5.31 1.10
C VAL A 105 -14.04 6.31 0.00
N ARG A 106 -15.05 6.90 -0.67
CA ARG A 106 -14.81 7.94 -1.69
C ARG A 106 -14.11 9.17 -1.12
N GLY A 107 -14.48 9.61 0.09
CA GLY A 107 -13.81 10.69 0.79
C GLY A 107 -12.33 10.37 1.06
N ALA A 108 -12.03 9.18 1.56
CA ALA A 108 -10.66 8.73 1.81
C ALA A 108 -9.84 8.56 0.51
N LEU A 109 -10.46 8.16 -0.59
CA LEU A 109 -9.82 8.16 -1.92
C LEU A 109 -9.47 9.57 -2.39
N GLY A 110 -10.36 10.55 -2.16
CA GLY A 110 -10.09 11.95 -2.44
C GLY A 110 -8.85 12.45 -1.70
N GLU A 111 -8.78 12.18 -0.38
CA GLU A 111 -7.59 12.49 0.43
C GLU A 111 -6.32 11.81 -0.10
N LEU A 112 -6.42 10.55 -0.55
CA LEU A 112 -5.29 9.82 -1.12
C LEU A 112 -4.80 10.46 -2.43
N PHE A 113 -5.71 10.87 -3.30
CA PHE A 113 -5.36 11.53 -4.56
C PHE A 113 -4.72 12.89 -4.31
N ASP A 114 -5.24 13.67 -3.37
CA ASP A 114 -4.63 14.93 -2.97
C ASP A 114 -3.22 14.73 -2.39
N ALA A 115 -3.03 13.74 -1.53
CA ALA A 115 -1.74 13.48 -0.88
C ALA A 115 -0.70 12.89 -1.84
N GLN A 116 -1.09 11.95 -2.69
CA GLN A 116 -0.15 11.16 -3.49
C GLN A 116 -0.12 11.59 -4.95
N LEU A 117 -1.27 11.72 -5.64
CA LEU A 117 -1.33 11.99 -7.08
C LEU A 117 -1.03 13.45 -7.43
N ARG A 118 -1.49 14.40 -6.61
CA ARG A 118 -1.23 15.83 -6.84
C ARG A 118 0.26 16.16 -6.84
N VAL A 119 1.05 15.41 -6.07
CA VAL A 119 2.52 15.50 -6.02
C VAL A 119 3.19 14.86 -7.25
N LEU A 120 2.46 14.09 -8.06
CA LEU A 120 2.96 13.45 -9.29
C LEU A 120 2.71 14.26 -10.55
N LEU A 121 1.79 15.23 -10.50
CA LEU A 121 1.40 16.03 -11.65
C LEU A 121 2.36 17.23 -11.81
N PRO A 122 2.72 17.60 -13.05
CA PRO A 122 3.58 18.75 -13.34
C PRO A 122 2.94 20.09 -13.00
#